data_AF-A0A843A1U2-F1
#
_entry.id   AF-A0A843A1U2-F1
#
_cell.length_a   1.000
_cell.length_b   1.000
_cell.length_c   1.000
_cell.angle_alpha   90.00
_cell.angle_beta   90.00
_cell.angle_gamma   90.00
#
_symmetry.space_group_name_H-M   'P 1'
#
loop_
_entity.id
_entity.type
_entity.pdbx_description
1 polymer ?
#
loop_
_entity_poly.entity_id
_entity_poly.type
_entity_poly.pdbx_seq_one_letter_code
_entity_poly.pdbx_strand_id
1 'polypeptide(L)'
;MNTEEPIWDEEKLKRRYLKASKLLFLFTVIYSLWIALVIMGSYFLQLGNKWAVLTIGQWILSAIILISVVIGLEIIFLLHNTLLRKKHLQLEQPKQPVYLQGKQVHSYTIPVDAKGGIFSKTFIMIDKTRVVNLRYQMIPPNDLWGQKQ
;
A
#
# COMPACT_ATOMS: atom_id res chain seq x y z
N MET A 1 17.34 11.24 12.10
CA MET A 1 16.87 10.98 10.73
C MET A 1 15.90 9.82 10.85
N ASN A 2 14.60 10.11 10.87
CA ASN A 2 13.52 9.16 11.17
C ASN A 2 13.31 8.20 9.99
N THR A 3 13.49 6.91 10.22
CA THR A 3 13.19 5.83 9.26
C THR A 3 12.00 4.97 9.70
N GLU A 4 11.12 5.50 10.55
CA GLU A 4 9.92 4.78 11.04
C GLU A 4 8.63 5.05 10.23
N GLU A 5 8.64 5.97 9.26
CA GLU A 5 7.40 6.51 8.69
C GLU A 5 6.65 5.70 7.59
N PRO A 6 7.17 4.68 6.88
CA PRO A 6 6.40 4.06 5.79
C PRO A 6 5.37 3.01 6.27
N ILE A 7 5.63 2.31 7.38
CA ILE A 7 4.78 1.20 7.84
C ILE A 7 3.53 1.70 8.57
N TRP A 8 3.66 2.80 9.31
CA TRP A 8 2.59 3.34 10.15
C TRP A 8 1.42 3.92 9.33
N ASP A 9 1.72 4.50 8.16
CA ASP A 9 0.70 5.04 7.26
C ASP A 9 -0.13 3.94 6.57
N GLU A 10 0.48 2.80 6.21
CA GLU A 10 -0.23 1.69 5.57
C GLU A 10 -1.23 1.01 6.52
N GLU A 11 -0.85 0.79 7.78
CA GLU A 11 -1.77 0.22 8.75
C GLU A 11 -2.96 1.14 9.05
N LYS A 12 -2.71 2.45 9.06
CA LYS A 12 -3.74 3.46 9.31
C LYS A 12 -4.70 3.58 8.13
N LEU A 13 -4.18 3.52 6.90
CA LEU A 13 -4.95 3.40 5.67
C LEU A 13 -5.79 2.12 5.68
N LYS A 14 -5.18 0.95 5.89
CA LYS A 14 -5.87 -0.35 5.94
C LYS A 14 -6.99 -0.38 6.97
N ARG A 15 -6.78 0.19 8.17
CA ARG A 15 -7.84 0.34 9.19
C ARG A 15 -8.97 1.25 8.76
N ARG A 16 -8.69 2.37 8.10
CA ARG A 16 -9.72 3.27 7.56
C ARG A 16 -10.52 2.58 6.45
N TYR A 17 -9.86 1.82 5.58
CA TYR A 17 -10.53 1.06 4.51
C TYR A 17 -11.41 -0.06 5.05
N LEU A 18 -10.95 -0.83 6.03
CA LEU A 18 -11.78 -1.86 6.68
C LEU A 18 -13.01 -1.25 7.34
N LYS A 19 -12.87 -0.08 7.98
CA LYS A 19 -14.01 0.67 8.51
C LYS A 19 -14.96 1.12 7.39
N ALA A 20 -14.43 1.70 6.32
CA ALA A 20 -15.24 2.18 5.19
C ALA A 20 -15.98 1.03 4.47
N SER A 21 -15.31 -0.09 4.21
CA SER A 21 -15.91 -1.30 3.64
C SER A 21 -17.02 -1.86 4.53
N LYS A 22 -16.80 -1.95 5.85
CA LYS A 22 -17.83 -2.37 6.80
C LYS A 22 -19.05 -1.44 6.79
N LEU A 23 -18.81 -0.14 6.65
CA LEU A 23 -19.85 0.89 6.59
C LEU A 23 -20.64 0.81 5.27
N LEU A 24 -19.96 0.63 4.14
CA LEU A 24 -20.59 0.39 2.84
C LEU A 24 -21.44 -0.89 2.86
N PHE A 25 -20.94 -1.98 3.44
CA PHE A 25 -21.68 -3.22 3.59
C PHE A 25 -22.96 -3.01 4.42
N LEU A 26 -22.86 -2.31 5.55
CA LEU A 26 -24.02 -1.99 6.39
C LEU A 26 -25.06 -1.18 5.61
N PHE A 27 -24.64 -0.14 4.87
CA PHE A 27 -25.53 0.64 4.02
C PHE A 27 -26.19 -0.21 2.94
N THR A 28 -25.46 -1.15 2.34
CA THR A 28 -25.98 -2.03 1.29
C THR A 28 -27.08 -2.96 1.84
N VAL A 29 -26.90 -3.48 3.05
CA VAL A 29 -27.91 -4.32 3.73
C VAL A 29 -29.16 -3.52 4.08
N ILE A 30 -28.99 -2.31 4.62
CA ILE A 30 -30.13 -1.44 4.94
C ILE A 30 -30.88 -1.08 3.65
N TYR A 31 -30.16 -0.76 2.59
CA TYR A 31 -30.71 -0.39 1.30
C TYR A 31 -31.45 -1.54 0.61
N SER A 32 -30.92 -2.77 0.68
CA SER A 32 -31.61 -3.94 0.14
C SER A 32 -32.91 -4.24 0.89
N LEU A 33 -32.91 -4.07 2.22
CA LEU A 33 -34.09 -4.22 3.06
C LEU A 33 -35.15 -3.17 2.73
N TRP A 34 -34.73 -1.93 2.43
CA TRP A 34 -35.61 -0.87 1.94
C TRP A 34 -36.24 -1.23 0.58
N ILE A 35 -35.46 -1.71 -0.38
CA ILE A 35 -35.99 -2.14 -1.69
C ILE A 35 -37.01 -3.27 -1.52
N ALA A 36 -36.73 -4.23 -0.65
CA ALA A 36 -37.68 -5.31 -0.37
C ALA A 36 -39.01 -4.77 0.17
N LEU A 37 -38.98 -3.79 1.07
CA LEU A 37 -40.17 -3.07 1.55
C LEU A 37 -40.90 -2.32 0.42
N VAL A 38 -40.17 -1.64 -0.46
CA VAL A 38 -40.76 -0.92 -1.60
C VAL A 38 -41.48 -1.88 -2.56
N ILE A 39 -40.87 -3.03 -2.85
CA ILE A 39 -41.46 -4.08 -3.68
C ILE A 39 -42.69 -4.64 -2.96
N MET A 40 -42.57 -5.00 -1.68
CA MET A 40 -43.67 -5.59 -0.92
C MET A 40 -44.86 -4.63 -0.82
N GLY A 41 -44.65 -3.35 -0.51
CA GLY A 41 -45.73 -2.37 -0.44
C GLY A 41 -46.37 -2.08 -1.79
N SER A 42 -45.61 -2.11 -2.87
CA SER A 42 -46.16 -1.92 -4.22
C SER A 42 -47.00 -3.12 -4.68
N TYR A 43 -46.53 -4.35 -4.44
CA TYR A 43 -47.18 -5.57 -4.93
C TYR A 43 -48.28 -6.09 -3.99
N PHE A 44 -48.06 -6.11 -2.67
CA PHE A 44 -49.01 -6.66 -1.70
C PHE A 44 -50.02 -5.63 -1.19
N LEU A 45 -49.59 -4.40 -0.94
CA LEU A 45 -50.45 -3.34 -0.41
C LEU A 45 -51.09 -2.48 -1.52
N GLN A 46 -50.75 -2.73 -2.79
CA GLN A 46 -51.23 -1.98 -3.96
C GLN A 46 -51.12 -0.45 -3.79
N LEU A 47 -50.08 0.02 -3.09
CA LEU A 47 -49.84 1.46 -2.82
C LEU A 47 -49.50 2.27 -4.10
N GLY A 48 -49.68 1.67 -5.28
CA GLY A 48 -49.32 2.25 -6.57
C GLY A 48 -47.80 2.23 -6.80
N ASN A 49 -47.36 2.77 -7.93
CA ASN A 49 -45.94 2.70 -8.32
C ASN A 49 -45.11 3.94 -7.90
N LYS A 50 -45.70 4.88 -7.15
CA LYS A 50 -45.08 6.18 -6.80
C LYS A 50 -45.07 6.50 -5.29
N TRP A 51 -45.58 5.61 -4.44
CA TRP A 51 -45.67 5.90 -3.00
C TRP A 51 -44.30 6.04 -2.33
N ALA A 52 -43.29 5.34 -2.84
CA ALA A 52 -41.93 5.37 -2.32
C ALA A 52 -41.06 6.45 -2.99
N VAL A 53 -41.65 7.60 -3.36
CA VAL A 53 -41.04 8.74 -4.08
C VAL A 53 -40.60 8.42 -5.52
N LEU A 54 -39.89 7.32 -5.72
CA LEU A 54 -39.45 6.80 -7.02
C LEU A 54 -40.25 5.55 -7.42
N THR A 55 -40.26 5.30 -8.73
CA THR A 55 -40.82 4.06 -9.30
C THR A 55 -39.93 2.85 -9.02
N ILE A 56 -40.52 1.64 -9.01
CA ILE A 56 -39.76 0.39 -8.77
C ILE A 56 -38.57 0.28 -9.74
N GLY A 57 -38.78 0.58 -11.03
CA GLY A 57 -37.71 0.54 -12.02
C GLY A 57 -36.56 1.51 -11.71
N GLN A 58 -36.87 2.70 -11.17
CA GLN A 58 -35.86 3.66 -10.74
C GLN A 58 -35.12 3.21 -9.48
N TRP A 59 -35.80 2.58 -8.52
CA TRP A 59 -35.16 1.97 -7.35
C TRP A 59 -34.19 0.85 -7.76
N ILE A 60 -34.56 0.02 -8.73
CA ILE A 60 -33.69 -1.02 -9.29
C ILE A 60 -32.48 -0.39 -10.00
N LEU A 61 -32.70 0.64 -10.84
CA LEU A 61 -31.60 1.36 -11.49
C LEU A 61 -30.65 1.98 -10.47
N SER A 62 -31.17 2.58 -9.40
CA SER A 62 -30.37 3.13 -8.33
C SER A 62 -29.54 2.04 -7.62
N ALA A 63 -30.12 0.85 -7.40
CA ALA A 63 -29.38 -0.29 -6.84
C ALA A 63 -28.21 -0.73 -7.74
N ILE A 64 -28.43 -0.79 -9.06
CA ILE A 64 -27.38 -1.14 -10.02
C ILE A 64 -26.24 -0.12 -9.98
N ILE A 65 -26.57 1.17 -9.95
CA ILE A 65 -25.59 2.25 -9.84
C ILE A 65 -24.79 2.12 -8.54
N LEU A 66 -25.47 1.90 -7.41
CA LEU A 66 -24.83 1.74 -6.11
C LEU A 66 -23.83 0.56 -6.11
N ILE A 67 -24.26 -0.60 -6.63
CA ILE A 67 -23.40 -1.79 -6.74
C ILE A 67 -22.19 -1.50 -7.63
N SER A 68 -22.40 -0.85 -8.77
CA SER A 68 -21.31 -0.47 -9.69
C SER A 68 -20.27 0.42 -9.01
N VAL A 69 -20.69 1.41 -8.22
CA VAL A 69 -19.79 2.28 -7.45
C VAL A 69 -19.00 1.50 -6.40
N VAL A 70 -19.67 0.58 -5.69
CA VAL A 70 -19.00 -0.28 -4.68
C VAL A 70 -17.93 -1.15 -5.32
N ILE A 71 -18.25 -1.80 -6.45
CA ILE A 71 -17.29 -2.62 -7.21
C ILE A 71 -16.12 -1.76 -7.71
N GLY A 72 -16.41 -0.57 -8.25
CA GLY A 72 -15.37 0.36 -8.72
C GLY A 72 -14.40 0.76 -7.61
N LEU A 73 -14.93 1.06 -6.42
CA LEU A 73 -14.11 1.38 -5.24
C LEU A 73 -13.24 0.19 -4.80
N GLU A 74 -13.75 -1.04 -4.83
CA GLU A 74 -12.96 -2.24 -4.52
C GLU A 74 -11.82 -2.45 -5.51
N ILE A 75 -12.07 -2.24 -6.81
CA ILE A 75 -11.02 -2.38 -7.85
C ILE A 75 -9.92 -1.34 -7.64
N ILE A 76 -10.28 -0.08 -7.38
CA ILE A 76 -9.32 0.99 -7.09
C ILE A 76 -8.46 0.62 -5.87
N PHE A 77 -9.10 0.06 -4.83
CA PHE A 77 -8.39 -0.40 -3.64
C PHE A 77 -7.40 -1.53 -3.93
N LEU A 78 -7.81 -2.55 -4.68
CA LEU A 78 -6.93 -3.66 -5.07
C LEU A 78 -5.75 -3.17 -5.91
N LEU A 79 -5.99 -2.24 -6.84
CA LEU A 79 -4.94 -1.65 -7.66
C LEU A 79 -3.95 -0.85 -6.80
N HIS A 80 -4.44 -0.04 -5.87
CA HIS A 80 -3.58 0.72 -4.97
C HIS A 80 -2.68 -0.17 -4.11
N ASN A 81 -3.25 -1.23 -3.53
CA ASN A 81 -2.51 -2.19 -2.72
C ASN A 81 -1.45 -2.96 -3.53
N THR A 82 -1.79 -3.38 -4.75
CA THR A 82 -0.82 -4.07 -5.62
C THR A 82 0.32 -3.16 -6.09
N LEU A 83 0.05 -1.88 -6.33
CA LEU A 83 1.07 -0.88 -6.66
C LEU A 83 2.01 -0.61 -5.47
N LEU A 84 1.47 -0.49 -4.25
CA LEU A 84 2.27 -0.34 -3.04
C LEU A 84 3.15 -1.57 -2.76
N ARG A 85 2.58 -2.77 -2.89
CA ARG A 85 3.33 -4.03 -2.72
C ARG A 85 4.49 -4.17 -3.71
N LYS A 86 4.31 -3.71 -4.96
CA LYS A 86 5.40 -3.68 -5.95
C LYS A 86 6.52 -2.70 -5.57
N LYS A 87 6.19 -1.55 -4.97
CA LYS A 87 7.21 -0.61 -4.48
C LYS A 87 8.03 -1.19 -3.33
N HIS A 88 7.40 -1.87 -2.38
CA HIS A 88 8.13 -2.56 -1.30
C HIS A 88 9.04 -3.67 -1.82
N LEU A 89 8.55 -4.51 -2.74
CA LEU A 89 9.37 -5.55 -3.38
C LEU A 89 10.58 -4.98 -4.14
N GLN A 90 10.50 -3.75 -4.67
CA GLN A 90 11.62 -3.09 -5.33
C GLN A 90 12.60 -2.42 -4.35
N LEU A 91 12.13 -1.95 -3.19
CA LEU A 91 13.00 -1.43 -2.12
C LEU A 91 13.73 -2.55 -1.38
N GLU A 92 13.10 -3.73 -1.26
CA GLU A 92 13.64 -4.89 -0.55
C GLU A 92 14.57 -5.76 -1.43
N GLN A 93 14.65 -5.47 -2.74
CA GLN A 93 15.68 -6.06 -3.57
C GLN A 93 17.05 -5.53 -3.15
N PRO A 94 17.97 -6.39 -2.65
CA PRO A 94 19.33 -5.96 -2.37
C PRO A 94 19.93 -5.43 -3.68
N LYS A 95 20.50 -4.23 -3.62
CA LYS A 95 21.29 -3.62 -4.71
C LYS A 95 22.09 -4.72 -5.39
N GLN A 96 21.85 -4.88 -6.69
CA GLN A 96 22.41 -5.89 -7.60
C GLN A 96 23.67 -6.57 -7.05
N PRO A 97 23.73 -7.91 -6.99
CA PRO A 97 24.89 -8.62 -6.44
C PRO A 97 26.14 -8.19 -7.22
N VAL A 98 26.98 -7.39 -6.57
CA VAL A 98 28.28 -7.01 -7.13
C VAL A 98 29.15 -8.26 -7.01
N TYR A 99 29.56 -8.83 -8.13
CA TYR A 99 30.47 -9.96 -8.13
C TYR A 99 31.92 -9.45 -8.14
N LEU A 100 32.72 -9.86 -7.16
CA LEU A 100 34.18 -9.68 -7.16
C LEU A 100 34.82 -11.06 -7.34
N GLN A 101 35.63 -11.22 -8.40
CA GLN A 101 36.34 -12.48 -8.69
C GLN A 101 35.43 -13.71 -8.74
N GLY A 102 34.22 -13.58 -9.31
CA GLY A 102 33.25 -14.67 -9.41
C GLY A 102 32.53 -15.05 -8.11
N LYS A 103 32.75 -14.30 -7.02
CA LYS A 103 32.09 -14.52 -5.71
C LYS A 103 31.04 -13.46 -5.45
N GLN A 104 29.94 -13.87 -4.82
CA GLN A 104 28.81 -12.99 -4.48
C GLN A 104 29.22 -12.08 -3.31
N VAL A 105 29.20 -10.76 -3.52
CA VAL A 105 29.59 -9.78 -2.50
C VAL A 105 28.37 -9.22 -1.81
N HIS A 106 28.30 -9.34 -0.48
CA HIS A 106 27.29 -8.67 0.34
C HIS A 106 27.92 -7.44 0.97
N SER A 107 27.42 -6.25 0.63
CA SER A 107 27.96 -4.99 1.16
C SER A 107 27.15 -4.51 2.35
N TYR A 108 27.80 -4.38 3.50
CA TYR A 108 27.23 -3.79 4.72
C TYR A 108 27.92 -2.46 4.98
N THR A 109 27.16 -1.36 5.04
CA THR A 109 27.70 -0.03 5.32
C THR A 109 27.33 0.40 6.73
N ILE A 110 28.32 0.89 7.49
CA ILE A 110 28.18 1.44 8.84
C ILE A 110 28.67 2.89 8.81
N PRO A 111 27.86 3.89 9.22
CA PRO A 111 26.49 3.77 9.69
C PRO A 111 25.49 3.44 8.57
N VAL A 112 24.35 2.86 8.96
CA VAL A 112 23.28 2.43 8.03
C VAL A 112 22.79 3.64 7.23
N ASP A 113 22.66 3.49 5.91
CA ASP A 113 22.25 4.54 4.95
C ASP A 113 23.19 5.74 4.74
N ALA A 114 24.47 5.64 5.15
CA ALA A 114 25.47 6.66 4.81
C ALA A 114 25.64 6.83 3.28
N LYS A 115 25.30 8.03 2.77
CA LYS A 115 25.48 8.43 1.37
C LYS A 115 26.64 9.42 1.27
N GLY A 116 27.74 9.00 0.63
CA GLY A 116 28.94 9.84 0.47
C GLY A 116 29.87 9.81 1.67
N GLY A 117 31.08 10.36 1.53
CA GLY A 117 32.16 10.21 2.52
C GLY A 117 33.28 9.27 2.05
N ILE A 118 34.35 9.21 2.84
CA ILE A 118 35.42 8.23 2.66
C ILE A 118 35.11 7.01 3.51
N PHE A 119 35.13 5.84 2.88
CA PHE A 119 34.82 4.56 3.52
C PHE A 119 36.05 3.65 3.51
N SER A 120 36.36 3.07 4.66
CA SER A 120 37.22 1.90 4.75
C SER A 120 36.44 0.68 4.28
N LYS A 121 37.01 -0.09 3.35
CA LYS A 121 36.40 -1.32 2.82
C LYS A 121 37.20 -2.51 3.33
N THR A 122 36.56 -3.37 4.11
CA THR A 122 37.14 -4.63 4.57
C THR A 122 36.41 -5.78 3.91
N PHE A 123 37.14 -6.62 3.19
CA PHE A 123 36.61 -7.83 2.56
C PHE A 123 36.84 -9.03 3.46
N ILE A 124 35.76 -9.60 3.99
CA ILE A 124 35.76 -10.77 4.84
C ILE A 124 35.22 -11.93 4.04
N MET A 125 36.01 -12.97 3.83
CA MET A 125 35.54 -14.19 3.16
C MET A 125 34.74 -15.02 4.16
N ILE A 126 33.46 -15.27 3.85
CA ILE A 126 32.61 -16.17 4.65
C ILE A 126 32.73 -17.60 4.12
N ASP A 127 32.70 -17.75 2.80
CA ASP A 127 32.70 -19.04 2.13
C ASP A 127 33.51 -19.02 0.83
N LYS A 128 33.69 -20.20 0.21
CA LYS A 128 34.31 -20.32 -1.12
C LYS A 128 33.62 -19.47 -2.19
N THR A 129 32.33 -19.19 -2.02
CA THR A 129 31.48 -18.47 -2.99
C THR A 129 30.99 -17.10 -2.52
N ARG A 130 31.19 -16.73 -1.24
CA ARG A 130 30.60 -15.53 -0.64
C ARG A 130 31.65 -14.67 0.06
N VAL A 131 31.60 -13.37 -0.20
CA VAL A 131 32.46 -12.36 0.43
C VAL A 131 31.58 -11.27 1.03
N VAL A 132 31.86 -10.87 2.25
CA VAL A 132 31.26 -9.68 2.85
C VAL A 132 32.19 -8.49 2.68
N ASN A 133 31.65 -7.40 2.15
CA ASN A 133 32.32 -6.11 2.11
C ASN A 133 31.75 -5.23 3.21
N LEU A 134 32.50 -5.11 4.31
CA LEU A 134 32.19 -4.19 5.38
C LEU A 134 32.72 -2.80 5.00
N ARG A 135 31.81 -1.84 4.87
CA ARG A 135 32.13 -0.44 4.57
C ARG A 135 31.94 0.39 5.82
N TYR A 136 33.04 0.80 6.45
CA TYR A 136 33.00 1.68 7.60
C TYR A 136 33.27 3.12 7.16
N GLN A 137 32.35 4.04 7.43
CA GLN A 137 32.53 5.46 7.12
C GLN A 137 33.60 6.04 8.04
N MET A 138 34.73 6.45 7.47
CA MET A 138 35.81 7.09 8.23
C MET A 138 35.62 8.60 8.28
N ILE A 139 35.20 9.21 7.16
CA ILE A 139 35.01 10.66 7.06
C ILE A 139 33.63 10.92 6.46
N PRO A 140 32.73 11.63 7.17
CA PRO A 140 31.42 11.97 6.64
C PRO A 140 31.55 13.00 5.51
N PRO A 141 30.58 13.08 4.59
CA PRO A 141 30.64 13.98 3.45
C PRO A 141 30.76 15.46 3.84
N ASN A 142 30.25 15.83 5.02
CA ASN A 142 30.31 17.19 5.55
C ASN A 142 31.73 17.65 5.90
N ASP A 143 32.64 16.72 6.20
CA ASP A 143 34.01 17.01 6.61
C ASP A 143 35.03 16.89 5.45
N LEU A 144 34.57 16.50 4.26
CA LEU A 144 35.46 16.32 3.09
C LEU A 144 35.94 17.64 2.49
N TRP A 145 35.14 18.70 2.63
CA TRP A 145 35.46 20.03 2.13
C TRP A 145 35.56 20.91 3.37
N GLY A 146 36.79 21.16 3.84
CA GLY A 146 37.04 22.01 4.99
C GLY A 146 36.23 23.31 4.89
N GLN A 147 35.67 23.75 6.02
CA GLN A 147 34.85 24.97 6.08
C GLN A 147 35.58 26.09 5.34
N LYS A 148 34.97 26.59 4.25
CA LYS A 148 35.43 27.84 3.64
C LYS A 148 35.21 28.93 4.69
N GLN A 149 36.30 29.38 5.30
CA GLN A 149 36.37 30.68 5.96
C GLN A 149 36.12 31.78 4.94
#